data_AF-A0AAV4F7X7-F1
#
_entry.id   AF-A0AAV4F7X7-F1
#
_cell.length_a   1.000
_cell.length_b   1.000
_cell.length_c   1.000
_cell.angle_alpha   90.00
_cell.angle_beta   90.00
_cell.angle_gamma   90.00
#
_symmetry.space_group_name_H-M   'P 1'
#
loop_
_entity.id
_entity.type
_entity.pdbx_description
1 polymer ?
#
loop_
_entity_poly.entity_id
_entity_poly.type
_entity_poly.pdbx_seq_one_letter_code
_entity_poly.pdbx_strand_id
1 'polypeptide(L)'
;MLLLICNKILQTGVWPKLWTQSLVITLPKKGNLKLCQNYRTISLISHPSKLMLKVVLSRLKPEAEKIISEEQAGFRPGRSTVEQICNIRILMEKYLQYQQELHHVSIAFTKAFDRVWHEVLGSTMRKYNIDNLITVIENLYNKATSAVFCNNNIGDWFRTTVEVRQGCLLSPTLFNIFLERIVTDALGDHFGTVSIGGRPITNLRFADDIDGLAGNVCELASLVEKLDKALSFGMEISAEKTKIMTNCKESSKKEIKVNGQILESVTKFKYLGSIISDEGSKPEILSRMAQTTAALTKLKPIWNNKNIAISSKIRLLRSLVMSIFSMPVSHGH
;
A
#
# COMPACT_ATOMS: atom_id res chain seq x y z
N MET A 1 1.15 -6.26 -36.78
CA MET A 1 2.00 -7.21 -36.01
C MET A 1 1.68 -7.23 -34.51
N LEU A 2 1.79 -6.11 -33.78
CA LEU A 2 1.61 -6.11 -32.31
C LEU A 2 0.22 -6.58 -31.85
N LEU A 3 -0.85 -6.14 -32.52
CA LEU A 3 -2.23 -6.59 -32.25
C LEU A 3 -2.39 -8.11 -32.37
N LEU A 4 -1.77 -8.72 -33.40
CA LEU A 4 -1.81 -10.18 -33.60
C LEU A 4 -1.14 -10.92 -32.44
N ILE A 5 -0.01 -10.40 -31.95
CA ILE A 5 0.69 -10.97 -30.80
C ILE A 5 -0.18 -10.85 -29.54
N CYS A 6 -0.77 -9.68 -29.28
CA CYS A 6 -1.66 -9.49 -28.13
C CYS A 6 -2.88 -10.44 -28.17
N ASN A 7 -3.53 -10.57 -29.33
CA ASN A 7 -4.65 -11.49 -29.51
C ASN A 7 -4.23 -12.95 -29.30
N LYS A 8 -3.05 -13.35 -29.81
CA LYS A 8 -2.51 -14.68 -29.58
C LYS A 8 -2.22 -14.94 -28.10
N ILE A 9 -1.68 -13.97 -27.37
CA ILE A 9 -1.46 -14.08 -25.92
C ILE A 9 -2.81 -14.27 -25.20
N LEU A 10 -3.84 -13.51 -25.57
CA LEU A 10 -5.15 -13.62 -24.95
C LEU A 10 -5.84 -14.97 -25.20
N GLN A 11 -5.66 -15.54 -26.39
CA GLN A 11 -6.26 -16.82 -26.77
C GLN A 11 -5.49 -18.02 -26.19
N THR A 12 -4.16 -17.96 -26.17
CA THR A 12 -3.31 -19.11 -25.85
C THR A 12 -2.65 -19.03 -24.48
N GLY A 13 -2.61 -17.84 -23.87
CA GLY A 13 -1.81 -17.56 -22.68
C GLY A 13 -0.29 -17.58 -22.91
N VAL A 14 0.20 -17.76 -24.15
CA VAL A 14 1.63 -17.89 -24.44
C VAL A 14 2.28 -16.53 -24.65
N TRP A 15 3.12 -16.12 -23.70
CA TRP A 15 3.89 -14.89 -23.76
C TRP A 15 5.22 -15.04 -24.53
N PRO A 16 5.64 -14.04 -25.32
CA PRO A 16 7.02 -13.95 -25.79
C PRO A 16 8.00 -13.89 -24.61
N LYS A 17 9.12 -14.62 -24.68
CA LYS A 17 10.11 -14.70 -23.59
C LYS A 17 10.60 -13.32 -23.11
N LEU A 18 10.88 -12.41 -24.04
CA LEU A 18 11.33 -11.04 -23.72
C LEU A 18 10.26 -10.20 -22.98
N TRP A 19 9.00 -10.61 -23.00
CA TRP A 19 7.89 -9.90 -22.34
C TRP A 19 7.65 -10.39 -20.93
N THR A 20 8.14 -11.59 -20.60
CA THR A 20 8.09 -12.15 -19.24
C THR A 20 9.32 -11.76 -18.40
N GLN A 21 10.35 -11.19 -19.03
CA GLN A 21 11.58 -10.71 -18.41
C GLN A 21 11.43 -9.34 -17.72
N SER A 22 12.12 -9.15 -16.60
CA SER A 22 12.27 -7.86 -15.90
C SER A 22 13.72 -7.58 -15.50
N LEU A 23 14.12 -6.31 -15.54
CA LEU A 23 15.37 -5.83 -14.95
C LEU A 23 15.08 -5.15 -13.61
N VAL A 24 15.70 -5.63 -12.54
CA VAL A 24 15.53 -5.08 -11.20
C VAL A 24 16.54 -3.97 -10.99
N ILE A 25 16.06 -2.75 -10.75
CA ILE A 25 16.86 -1.60 -10.35
C ILE A 25 16.57 -1.21 -8.90
N THR A 26 17.52 -0.53 -8.25
CA THR A 26 17.36 -0.06 -6.87
C THR A 26 17.27 1.46 -6.80
N LEU A 27 16.30 1.97 -6.05
CA LEU A 27 16.19 3.38 -5.67
C LEU A 27 16.53 3.57 -4.19
N PRO A 28 17.30 4.60 -3.82
CA PRO A 28 17.62 4.87 -2.42
C PRO A 28 16.38 5.34 -1.66
N LYS A 29 16.15 4.77 -0.47
CA LYS A 29 15.23 5.28 0.55
C LYS A 29 15.98 6.20 1.53
N LYS A 30 15.27 6.73 2.53
CA LYS A 30 15.89 7.46 3.64
C LYS A 30 16.71 6.51 4.53
N GLY A 31 17.66 7.07 5.27
CA GLY A 31 18.47 6.35 6.25
C GLY A 31 19.86 5.98 5.74
N ASN A 32 20.51 5.02 6.42
CA ASN A 32 21.85 4.57 6.09
C ASN A 32 21.84 3.77 4.77
N LEU A 33 22.36 4.35 3.69
CA LEU A 33 22.44 3.71 2.36
C LEU A 33 23.46 2.56 2.29
N LYS A 34 24.20 2.26 3.36
CA LYS A 34 25.00 1.03 3.45
C LYS A 34 24.13 -0.22 3.71
N LEU A 35 22.89 -0.04 4.16
CA LEU A 35 21.98 -1.15 4.47
C LEU A 35 21.08 -1.46 3.26
N CYS A 36 21.07 -2.71 2.79
CA CYS A 36 20.27 -3.15 1.65
C CYS A 36 18.76 -2.87 1.82
N GLN A 37 18.23 -2.93 3.05
CA GLN A 37 16.82 -2.67 3.34
C GLN A 37 16.37 -1.23 3.03
N ASN A 38 17.33 -0.30 2.97
CA ASN A 38 17.11 1.10 2.63
C ASN A 38 17.13 1.35 1.12
N TYR A 39 17.01 0.29 0.31
CA TYR A 39 16.72 0.39 -1.12
C TYR A 39 15.31 -0.11 -1.43
N ARG A 40 14.68 0.51 -2.42
CA ARG A 40 13.43 0.04 -3.04
C ARG A 40 13.78 -0.56 -4.39
N THR A 41 13.36 -1.79 -4.63
CA THR A 41 13.50 -2.45 -5.93
C THR A 41 12.38 -2.02 -6.87
N ILE A 42 12.69 -1.79 -8.14
CA ILE A 42 11.71 -1.57 -9.21
C ILE A 42 12.03 -2.53 -10.35
N SER A 43 11.00 -3.18 -10.86
CA SER A 43 11.07 -4.06 -12.02
C SER A 43 10.81 -3.28 -13.31
N LEU A 44 11.83 -3.08 -14.12
CA LEU A 44 11.71 -2.56 -15.47
C LEU A 44 11.30 -3.68 -16.42
N ILE A 45 10.12 -3.55 -17.01
CA ILE A 45 9.57 -4.46 -18.01
C ILE A 45 9.57 -3.80 -19.40
N SER A 46 9.60 -4.63 -20.45
CA SER A 46 9.65 -4.15 -21.84
C SER A 46 8.39 -3.34 -22.23
N HIS A 47 8.56 -2.34 -23.10
CA HIS A 47 7.46 -1.48 -23.56
C HIS A 47 6.29 -2.26 -24.19
N PRO A 48 6.52 -3.27 -25.06
CA PRO A 48 5.43 -4.07 -25.61
C PRO A 48 4.67 -4.85 -24.52
N SER A 49 5.38 -5.36 -23.51
CA SER A 49 4.76 -6.02 -22.35
C SER A 49 3.86 -5.05 -21.58
N LYS A 50 4.31 -3.81 -21.32
CA LYS A 50 3.47 -2.77 -20.69
C LYS A 50 2.16 -2.52 -21.44
N LEU A 51 2.20 -2.48 -22.78
CA LEU A 51 0.99 -2.31 -23.59
C LEU A 51 0.03 -3.48 -23.37
N MET A 52 0.52 -4.72 -23.46
CA MET A 52 -0.31 -5.91 -23.25
C MET A 52 -0.88 -5.96 -21.82
N LEU A 53 -0.06 -5.62 -20.82
CA LEU A 53 -0.50 -5.55 -19.42
C LEU A 53 -1.58 -4.48 -19.21
N LYS A 54 -1.56 -3.37 -19.96
CA LYS A 54 -2.64 -2.37 -19.93
C LYS A 54 -3.97 -2.96 -20.42
N VAL A 55 -3.95 -3.80 -21.45
CA VAL A 55 -5.13 -4.50 -21.97
C VAL A 55 -5.65 -5.54 -20.96
N VAL A 56 -4.75 -6.31 -20.34
CA VAL A 56 -5.13 -7.26 -19.29
C VAL A 56 -5.71 -6.51 -18.09
N LEU A 57 -5.09 -5.40 -17.68
CA LEU A 57 -5.54 -4.58 -16.55
C LEU A 57 -6.94 -4.01 -16.79
N SER A 58 -7.23 -3.51 -17.99
CA SER A 58 -8.55 -2.93 -18.30
C SER A 58 -9.67 -3.96 -18.19
N ARG A 59 -9.37 -5.25 -18.39
CA ARG A 59 -10.32 -6.34 -18.22
C ARG A 59 -10.36 -6.89 -16.79
N LEU A 60 -9.24 -6.83 -16.08
CA LEU A 60 -9.14 -7.29 -14.68
C LEU A 60 -9.82 -6.32 -13.71
N LYS A 61 -9.72 -5.00 -13.95
CA LYS A 61 -10.25 -3.96 -13.04
C LYS A 61 -11.74 -4.16 -12.69
N PRO A 62 -12.66 -4.37 -13.65
CA PRO A 62 -14.08 -4.59 -13.32
C PRO A 62 -14.31 -5.82 -12.43
N GLU A 63 -13.58 -6.91 -12.63
CA GLU A 63 -13.69 -8.09 -11.78
C GLU A 63 -13.09 -7.84 -10.39
N ALA A 64 -11.95 -7.15 -10.32
CA ALA A 64 -11.32 -6.76 -9.06
C ALA A 64 -12.24 -5.89 -8.20
N GLU A 65 -12.96 -4.93 -8.79
CA GLU A 65 -13.89 -4.05 -8.07
C GLU A 65 -15.10 -4.78 -7.47
N LYS A 66 -15.49 -5.94 -8.02
CA LYS A 66 -16.54 -6.80 -7.42
C LYS A 66 -16.05 -7.57 -6.19
N ILE A 67 -14.73 -7.77 -6.10
CA ILE A 67 -14.08 -8.60 -5.07
C ILE A 67 -13.61 -7.72 -3.90
N ILE A 68 -12.95 -6.61 -4.20
CA ILE A 68 -12.26 -5.78 -3.20
C ILE A 68 -13.26 -5.02 -2.34
N SER A 69 -13.16 -5.18 -1.02
CA SER A 69 -14.08 -4.56 -0.07
C SER A 69 -13.95 -3.03 -0.04
N GLU A 70 -15.00 -2.36 0.42
CA GLU A 70 -15.08 -0.89 0.57
C GLU A 70 -13.90 -0.32 1.38
N GLU A 71 -13.46 -1.06 2.39
CA GLU A 71 -12.39 -0.71 3.32
C GLU A 71 -11.03 -0.55 2.65
N GLN A 72 -10.80 -1.20 1.50
CA GLN A 72 -9.57 -1.06 0.71
C GLN A 72 -9.71 0.05 -0.32
N ALA A 73 -8.99 1.15 -0.13
CA ALA A 73 -8.99 2.32 -1.01
C ALA A 73 -7.75 2.42 -1.93
N GLY A 74 -6.66 1.69 -1.64
CA GLY A 74 -5.42 1.81 -2.37
C GLY A 74 -5.57 1.38 -3.83
N PHE A 75 -5.02 2.16 -4.77
CA PHE A 75 -4.99 1.83 -6.20
C PHE A 75 -6.35 1.60 -6.88
N ARG A 76 -7.44 2.13 -6.30
CA ARG A 76 -8.80 2.00 -6.84
C ARG A 76 -9.30 3.32 -7.44
N PRO A 77 -10.10 3.24 -8.52
CA PRO A 77 -10.73 4.42 -9.09
C PRO A 77 -11.71 5.05 -8.09
N GLY A 78 -11.75 6.39 -8.03
CA GLY A 78 -12.69 7.12 -7.17
C GLY A 78 -12.35 7.08 -5.67
N ARG A 79 -11.23 6.46 -5.27
CA ARG A 79 -10.77 6.41 -3.87
C ARG A 79 -9.55 7.29 -3.67
N SER A 80 -9.39 7.84 -2.48
CA SER A 80 -8.25 8.69 -2.15
C SER A 80 -7.69 8.44 -0.76
N THR A 81 -6.43 8.81 -0.56
CA THR A 81 -5.83 8.84 0.78
C THR A 81 -6.56 9.82 1.71
N VAL A 82 -7.08 10.91 1.15
CA VAL A 82 -7.82 11.95 1.89
C VAL A 82 -9.10 11.37 2.50
N GLU A 83 -9.85 10.59 1.74
CA GLU A 83 -11.06 9.91 2.23
C GLU A 83 -10.75 8.98 3.40
N GLN A 84 -9.69 8.17 3.28
CA GLN A 84 -9.29 7.26 4.36
C GLN A 84 -8.83 7.99 5.63
N ILE A 85 -8.05 9.06 5.47
CA ILE A 85 -7.64 9.91 6.60
C ILE A 85 -8.87 10.57 7.24
N CYS A 86 -9.84 11.01 6.43
CA CYS A 86 -11.10 11.60 6.91
C CYS A 86 -11.90 10.58 7.74
N ASN A 87 -12.06 9.35 7.24
CA ASN A 87 -12.79 8.29 7.93
C ASN A 87 -12.20 8.01 9.32
N ILE A 88 -10.86 7.89 9.42
CA ILE A 88 -10.17 7.72 10.71
C ILE A 88 -10.44 8.89 11.65
N ARG A 89 -10.31 10.13 11.16
CA ARG A 89 -10.52 11.32 12.00
C ARG A 89 -11.95 11.43 12.50
N ILE A 90 -12.94 11.18 11.64
CA ILE A 90 -14.36 11.18 12.02
C ILE A 90 -14.63 10.10 13.08
N LEU A 91 -14.05 8.91 12.93
CA LEU A 91 -14.14 7.85 13.93
C LEU A 91 -13.56 8.31 15.27
N MET A 92 -12.33 8.81 15.28
CA MET A 92 -11.68 9.29 16.50
C MET A 92 -12.48 10.39 17.19
N GLU A 93 -12.97 11.38 16.44
CA GLU A 93 -13.78 12.47 16.98
C GLU A 93 -15.10 11.97 17.57
N LYS A 94 -15.80 11.06 16.88
CA LYS A 94 -17.06 10.49 17.37
C LYS A 94 -16.86 9.67 18.64
N TYR A 95 -15.89 8.77 18.66
CA TYR A 95 -15.64 7.91 19.82
C TYR A 95 -15.20 8.75 21.02
N LEU A 96 -14.38 9.79 20.80
CA LEU A 96 -14.04 10.75 21.83
C LEU A 96 -15.27 11.52 22.35
N GLN A 97 -16.14 12.00 21.45
CA GLN A 97 -17.36 12.74 21.80
C GLN A 97 -18.32 11.90 22.67
N TYR A 98 -18.45 10.61 22.36
CA TYR A 98 -19.29 9.68 23.13
C TYR A 98 -18.57 9.04 24.32
N GLN A 99 -17.35 9.47 24.63
CA GLN A 99 -16.53 8.91 25.72
C GLN A 99 -16.33 7.38 25.60
N GLN A 100 -16.27 6.89 24.36
CA GLN A 100 -16.01 5.50 24.03
C GLN A 100 -14.55 5.28 23.71
N GLU A 101 -14.07 4.08 24.02
CA GLU A 101 -12.73 3.66 23.66
C GLU A 101 -12.64 3.33 22.17
N LEU A 102 -11.54 3.76 21.56
CA LEU A 102 -11.14 3.44 20.21
C LEU A 102 -9.65 3.10 20.22
N HIS A 103 -9.36 1.90 19.76
CA HIS A 103 -8.03 1.34 19.67
C HIS A 103 -7.67 1.12 18.20
N HIS A 104 -6.52 1.65 17.80
CA HIS A 104 -5.95 1.52 16.47
C HIS A 104 -4.73 0.61 16.51
N VAL A 105 -4.55 -0.21 15.47
CA VAL A 105 -3.29 -0.87 15.16
C VAL A 105 -2.90 -0.59 13.72
N SER A 106 -1.84 0.19 13.53
CA SER A 106 -1.26 0.44 12.22
C SER A 106 -0.35 -0.72 11.84
N ILE A 107 -0.87 -1.66 11.05
CA ILE A 107 -0.18 -2.87 10.62
C ILE A 107 0.66 -2.58 9.40
N ALA A 108 1.92 -3.03 9.43
CA ALA A 108 2.84 -2.92 8.31
C ALA A 108 3.44 -4.29 7.98
N PHE A 109 3.22 -4.78 6.76
CA PHE A 109 3.88 -5.99 6.27
C PHE A 109 5.34 -5.71 5.87
N THR A 110 6.23 -6.65 6.17
CA THR A 110 7.63 -6.54 5.73
C THR A 110 7.72 -6.87 4.23
N LYS A 111 8.06 -5.87 3.42
CA LYS A 111 8.23 -5.99 1.94
C LYS A 111 7.03 -6.67 1.25
N ALA A 112 5.81 -6.18 1.51
CA ALA A 112 4.55 -6.81 1.08
C ALA A 112 4.54 -7.25 -0.40
N PHE A 113 4.92 -6.35 -1.32
CA PHE A 113 4.93 -6.64 -2.76
C PHE A 113 5.93 -7.76 -3.13
N ASP A 114 7.05 -7.87 -2.41
CA ASP A 114 8.12 -8.83 -2.68
C ASP A 114 7.84 -10.20 -2.05
N ARG A 115 6.70 -10.37 -1.37
CA ARG A 115 6.33 -11.59 -0.64
C ARG A 115 5.13 -12.34 -1.20
N VAL A 116 4.52 -11.84 -2.26
CA VAL A 116 3.37 -12.49 -2.90
C VAL A 116 3.82 -13.78 -3.60
N TRP A 117 3.49 -14.95 -3.06
CA TRP A 117 3.77 -16.23 -3.72
C TRP A 117 2.88 -16.40 -4.96
N HIS A 118 3.48 -16.72 -6.11
CA HIS A 118 2.74 -16.82 -7.37
C HIS A 118 1.69 -17.94 -7.36
N GLU A 119 2.00 -19.06 -6.70
CA GLU A 119 1.07 -20.18 -6.53
C GLU A 119 -0.18 -19.76 -5.74
N VAL A 120 0.03 -19.08 -4.61
CA VAL A 120 -1.06 -18.57 -3.78
C VAL A 120 -1.86 -17.52 -4.54
N LEU A 121 -1.22 -16.59 -5.24
CA LEU A 121 -1.88 -15.60 -6.10
C LEU A 121 -2.76 -16.28 -7.16
N GLY A 122 -2.24 -17.31 -7.83
CA GLY A 122 -2.99 -18.13 -8.79
C GLY A 122 -4.22 -18.76 -8.17
N SER A 123 -4.06 -19.42 -7.01
CA SER A 123 -5.17 -20.00 -6.26
C SER A 123 -6.21 -18.96 -5.82
N THR A 124 -5.78 -17.73 -5.51
CA THR A 124 -6.67 -16.62 -5.13
C THR A 124 -7.52 -16.15 -6.28
N MET A 125 -6.93 -15.99 -7.46
CA MET A 125 -7.71 -15.63 -8.65
C MET A 125 -8.72 -16.72 -9.00
N ARG A 126 -8.38 -18.01 -8.84
CA ARG A 126 -9.34 -19.12 -9.00
C ARG A 126 -10.45 -19.09 -7.97
N LYS A 127 -10.14 -18.84 -6.69
CA LYS A 127 -11.15 -18.74 -5.61
C LYS A 127 -12.20 -17.67 -5.90
N TYR A 128 -11.80 -16.57 -6.55
CA TYR A 128 -12.69 -15.48 -6.94
C TYR A 128 -13.25 -15.59 -8.37
N ASN A 129 -13.07 -16.74 -9.05
CA ASN A 129 -13.60 -17.01 -10.40
C ASN A 129 -13.20 -15.96 -11.47
N ILE A 130 -11.94 -15.51 -11.48
CA ILE A 130 -11.40 -14.58 -12.50
C ILE A 130 -11.05 -15.33 -13.81
N ASP A 131 -11.98 -16.14 -14.32
CA ASP A 131 -11.68 -17.25 -15.22
C ASP A 131 -11.07 -16.84 -16.56
N ASN A 132 -11.49 -15.70 -17.12
CA ASN A 132 -11.08 -15.27 -18.45
C ASN A 132 -9.64 -14.73 -18.55
N LEU A 133 -8.97 -14.50 -17.41
CA LEU A 133 -7.64 -13.88 -17.38
C LEU A 133 -6.60 -14.67 -16.57
N ILE A 134 -7.04 -15.62 -15.73
CA ILE A 134 -6.15 -16.43 -14.88
C ILE A 134 -5.03 -17.05 -15.70
N THR A 135 -5.35 -17.78 -16.78
CA THR A 135 -4.35 -18.46 -17.61
C THR A 135 -3.31 -17.50 -18.17
N VAL A 136 -3.72 -16.31 -18.59
CA VAL A 136 -2.81 -15.29 -19.14
C VAL A 136 -1.88 -14.75 -18.06
N ILE A 137 -2.42 -14.46 -16.87
CA ILE A 137 -1.66 -13.88 -15.75
C ILE A 137 -0.73 -14.94 -15.13
N GLU A 138 -1.21 -16.16 -14.90
CA GLU A 138 -0.39 -17.25 -14.38
C GLU A 138 0.76 -17.59 -15.33
N ASN A 139 0.51 -17.66 -16.64
CA ASN A 139 1.58 -17.94 -17.59
C ASN A 139 2.64 -16.82 -17.66
N LEU A 140 2.26 -15.57 -17.38
CA LEU A 140 3.21 -14.46 -17.25
C LEU A 140 4.13 -14.68 -16.04
N TYR A 141 3.58 -15.03 -14.88
CA TYR A 141 4.33 -15.21 -13.64
C TYR A 141 5.12 -16.53 -13.63
N ASN A 142 4.57 -17.62 -14.14
CA ASN A 142 5.25 -18.92 -14.22
C ASN A 142 6.54 -18.87 -15.04
N LYS A 143 6.57 -18.02 -16.08
CA LYS A 143 7.73 -17.78 -16.95
C LYS A 143 8.47 -16.49 -16.61
N ALA A 144 8.19 -15.88 -15.46
CA ALA A 144 8.86 -14.67 -15.02
C ALA A 144 10.33 -14.94 -14.70
N THR A 145 11.21 -14.15 -15.27
CA THR A 145 12.63 -14.15 -14.94
C THR A 145 13.10 -12.73 -14.74
N SER A 146 13.94 -12.53 -13.74
CA SER A 146 14.51 -11.24 -13.38
C SER A 146 16.03 -11.28 -13.43
N ALA A 147 16.64 -10.14 -13.70
CA ALA A 147 18.08 -9.93 -13.55
C ALA A 147 18.32 -8.59 -12.86
N VAL A 148 19.35 -8.49 -12.02
CA VAL A 148 19.70 -7.24 -11.33
C VAL A 148 20.49 -6.35 -12.28
N PHE A 149 20.09 -5.09 -12.43
CA PHE A 149 20.84 -4.09 -13.18
C PHE A 149 21.55 -3.14 -12.21
N CYS A 150 22.88 -3.18 -12.21
CA CYS A 150 23.72 -2.39 -11.32
C CYS A 150 24.97 -1.92 -12.06
N ASN A 151 25.35 -0.65 -11.87
CA ASN A 151 26.56 -0.05 -12.47
C ASN A 151 26.65 -0.29 -13.99
N ASN A 152 25.55 -0.09 -14.73
CA ASN A 152 25.42 -0.34 -16.16
C ASN A 152 25.63 -1.80 -16.62
N ASN A 153 25.68 -2.75 -15.69
CA ASN A 153 25.81 -4.18 -15.99
C ASN A 153 24.52 -4.92 -15.63
N ILE A 154 24.18 -5.91 -16.46
CA ILE A 154 23.09 -6.86 -16.21
C ILE A 154 23.72 -8.11 -15.58
N GLY A 155 23.26 -8.45 -14.37
CA GLY A 155 23.66 -9.69 -13.70
C GLY A 155 22.98 -10.93 -14.27
N ASP A 156 23.16 -12.06 -13.61
CA ASP A 156 22.57 -13.32 -14.04
C ASP A 156 21.04 -13.31 -13.97
N TRP A 157 20.43 -13.98 -14.94
CA TRP A 157 18.98 -14.17 -14.98
C TRP A 157 18.58 -15.30 -14.03
N PHE A 158 17.61 -15.03 -13.17
CA PHE A 158 17.02 -16.00 -12.26
C PHE A 158 15.51 -16.06 -12.44
N ARG A 159 14.91 -17.21 -12.10
CA ARG A 159 13.45 -17.38 -12.10
C ARG A 159 12.85 -16.69 -10.88
N THR A 160 11.79 -15.92 -11.10
CA THR A 160 11.02 -15.29 -10.02
C THR A 160 9.81 -16.16 -9.69
N THR A 161 9.70 -16.60 -8.43
CA THR A 161 8.57 -17.41 -7.93
C THR A 161 7.73 -16.70 -6.86
N VAL A 162 8.24 -15.60 -6.35
CA VAL A 162 7.62 -14.72 -5.37
C VAL A 162 7.80 -13.29 -5.83
N GLU A 163 6.81 -12.44 -5.55
CA GLU A 163 6.69 -11.00 -5.84
C GLU A 163 5.58 -10.69 -6.84
N VAL A 164 4.95 -9.54 -6.62
CA VAL A 164 4.33 -8.78 -7.70
C VAL A 164 5.29 -7.65 -8.08
N ARG A 165 5.63 -7.57 -9.37
CA ARG A 165 6.66 -6.67 -9.91
C ARG A 165 6.39 -5.20 -9.56
N GLN A 166 7.17 -4.61 -8.66
CA GLN A 166 7.04 -3.18 -8.36
C GLN A 166 7.30 -2.33 -9.62
N GLY A 167 6.32 -1.52 -10.02
CA GLY A 167 6.35 -0.73 -11.27
C GLY A 167 5.63 -1.39 -12.47
N CYS A 168 5.13 -2.62 -12.32
CA CYS A 168 4.23 -3.24 -13.29
C CYS A 168 2.80 -2.73 -13.10
N LEU A 169 2.08 -2.55 -14.21
CA LEU A 169 0.71 -2.01 -14.21
C LEU A 169 -0.30 -2.96 -13.52
N LEU A 170 -0.10 -4.28 -13.60
CA LEU A 170 -1.02 -5.25 -12.98
C LEU A 170 -0.80 -5.40 -11.48
N SER A 171 0.42 -5.16 -11.00
CA SER A 171 0.83 -5.51 -9.64
C SER A 171 -0.02 -4.86 -8.54
N PRO A 172 -0.43 -3.59 -8.63
CA PRO A 172 -1.30 -2.99 -7.63
C PRO A 172 -2.67 -3.70 -7.51
N THR A 173 -3.33 -3.99 -8.63
CA THR A 173 -4.63 -4.67 -8.63
C THR A 173 -4.52 -6.12 -8.16
N LEU A 174 -3.48 -6.83 -8.60
CA LEU A 174 -3.21 -8.20 -8.14
C LEU A 174 -2.90 -8.25 -6.64
N PHE A 175 -2.14 -7.27 -6.14
CA PHE A 175 -1.85 -7.16 -4.71
C PHE A 175 -3.12 -6.93 -3.89
N ASN A 176 -4.02 -6.05 -4.35
CA ASN A 176 -5.29 -5.82 -3.66
C ASN A 176 -6.16 -7.08 -3.63
N ILE A 177 -6.30 -7.81 -4.74
CA ILE A 177 -7.06 -9.08 -4.78
C ILE A 177 -6.44 -10.10 -3.82
N PHE A 178 -5.11 -10.17 -3.79
CA PHE A 178 -4.37 -11.06 -2.90
C PHE A 178 -4.61 -10.72 -1.42
N LEU A 179 -4.47 -9.44 -1.07
CA LEU A 179 -4.69 -8.95 0.28
C LEU A 179 -6.17 -9.10 0.70
N GLU A 180 -7.11 -8.95 -0.23
CA GLU A 180 -8.53 -9.17 0.02
C GLU A 180 -8.78 -10.60 0.50
N ARG A 181 -8.16 -11.60 -0.13
CA ARG A 181 -8.26 -12.98 0.32
C ARG A 181 -7.72 -13.16 1.73
N ILE A 182 -6.54 -12.61 2.02
CA ILE A 182 -5.92 -12.72 3.33
C ILE A 182 -6.83 -12.14 4.40
N VAL A 183 -7.32 -10.91 4.18
CA VAL A 183 -8.16 -10.21 5.15
C VAL A 183 -9.51 -10.92 5.31
N THR A 184 -10.12 -11.38 4.22
CA THR A 184 -11.38 -12.14 4.27
C THR A 184 -11.20 -13.46 5.03
N ASP A 185 -10.14 -14.21 4.74
CA ASP A 185 -9.88 -15.52 5.37
C ASP A 185 -9.48 -15.35 6.85
N ALA A 186 -8.83 -14.24 7.21
CA ALA A 186 -8.43 -13.94 8.58
C ALA A 186 -9.57 -13.36 9.43
N LEU A 187 -10.36 -12.43 8.88
CA LEU A 187 -11.31 -11.60 9.62
C LEU A 187 -12.79 -11.90 9.29
N GLY A 188 -13.10 -12.88 8.45
CA GLY A 188 -14.48 -13.18 8.04
C GLY A 188 -15.43 -13.52 9.20
N ASP A 189 -14.90 -14.04 10.30
CA ASP A 189 -15.61 -14.35 11.55
C ASP A 189 -15.22 -13.40 12.71
N HIS A 190 -14.49 -12.31 12.42
CA HIS A 190 -14.08 -11.37 13.45
C HIS A 190 -15.23 -10.42 13.79
N PHE A 191 -15.63 -10.44 15.06
CA PHE A 191 -16.65 -9.53 15.57
C PHE A 191 -16.03 -8.17 15.90
N GLY A 192 -16.41 -7.14 15.15
CA GLY A 192 -15.99 -5.76 15.36
C GLY A 192 -17.06 -4.95 16.09
N THR A 193 -16.69 -4.24 17.15
CA THR A 193 -17.60 -3.33 17.86
C THR A 193 -17.57 -1.91 17.30
N VAL A 194 -16.49 -1.55 16.60
CA VAL A 194 -16.37 -0.25 15.95
C VAL A 194 -17.31 -0.20 14.75
N SER A 195 -18.14 0.84 14.67
CA SER A 195 -19.08 1.01 13.57
C SER A 195 -19.26 2.46 13.15
N ILE A 196 -19.62 2.66 11.87
CA ILE A 196 -20.10 3.93 11.32
C ILE A 196 -21.46 3.69 10.68
N GLY A 197 -22.49 4.43 11.12
CA GLY A 197 -23.83 4.30 10.56
C GLY A 197 -24.44 2.90 10.72
N GLY A 198 -24.05 2.18 11.78
CA GLY A 198 -24.50 0.80 12.04
C GLY A 198 -23.75 -0.29 11.28
N ARG A 199 -22.84 0.05 10.35
CA ARG A 199 -21.95 -0.91 9.69
C ARG A 199 -20.68 -1.12 10.55
N PRO A 200 -20.36 -2.35 10.97
CA PRO A 200 -19.09 -2.66 11.61
C PRO A 200 -17.91 -2.36 10.67
N ILE A 201 -16.87 -1.73 11.19
CA ILE A 201 -15.62 -1.44 10.48
C ILE A 201 -14.46 -1.88 11.36
N THR A 202 -13.78 -2.94 10.93
CA THR A 202 -12.65 -3.53 11.66
C THR A 202 -11.31 -3.07 11.11
N ASN A 203 -11.28 -2.54 9.89
CA ASN A 203 -10.06 -2.09 9.25
C ASN A 203 -10.33 -1.02 8.20
N LEU A 204 -9.32 -0.18 7.96
CA LEU A 204 -9.23 0.74 6.84
C LEU A 204 -7.88 0.50 6.15
N ARG A 205 -7.90 0.28 4.84
CA ARG A 205 -6.74 -0.17 4.09
C ARG A 205 -6.44 0.76 2.93
N PHE A 206 -5.15 1.00 2.70
CA PHE A 206 -4.67 1.65 1.49
C PHE A 206 -3.42 0.90 1.02
N ALA A 207 -3.62 0.02 0.03
CA ALA A 207 -2.60 -0.93 -0.38
C ALA A 207 -2.15 -1.80 0.80
N ASP A 208 -0.85 -1.79 1.14
CA ASP A 208 -0.24 -2.53 2.24
C ASP A 208 -0.32 -1.81 3.60
N ASP A 209 -0.70 -0.53 3.63
CA ASP A 209 -0.96 0.20 4.88
C ASP A 209 -2.36 -0.19 5.40
N ILE A 210 -2.44 -0.79 6.58
CA ILE A 210 -3.69 -1.22 7.22
C ILE A 210 -3.80 -0.55 8.58
N ASP A 211 -4.91 0.13 8.84
CA ASP A 211 -5.32 0.58 10.17
C ASP A 211 -6.43 -0.34 10.69
N GLY A 212 -6.12 -1.19 11.65
CA GLY A 212 -7.08 -2.04 12.34
C GLY A 212 -7.77 -1.27 13.46
N LEU A 213 -9.08 -1.46 13.61
CA LEU A 213 -9.94 -0.72 14.53
C LEU A 213 -10.60 -1.68 15.51
N ALA A 214 -10.60 -1.32 16.79
CA ALA A 214 -11.26 -2.08 17.84
C ALA A 214 -11.82 -1.17 18.94
N GLY A 215 -12.94 -1.55 19.56
CA GLY A 215 -13.55 -0.78 20.64
C GLY A 215 -13.03 -1.17 22.02
N ASN A 216 -12.23 -2.23 22.11
CA ASN A 216 -11.55 -2.64 23.34
C ASN A 216 -10.25 -3.41 23.03
N VAL A 217 -9.38 -3.56 24.03
CA VAL A 217 -8.06 -4.20 23.86
C VAL A 217 -8.14 -5.70 23.56
N CYS A 218 -9.19 -6.40 24.00
CA CYS A 218 -9.37 -7.82 23.69
C CYS A 218 -9.71 -8.04 22.22
N GLU A 219 -10.59 -7.20 21.66
CA GLU A 219 -10.91 -7.15 20.23
C GLU A 219 -9.66 -6.80 19.42
N LEU A 220 -8.87 -5.80 19.83
CA LEU A 220 -7.62 -5.44 19.15
C LEU A 220 -6.63 -6.60 19.13
N ALA A 221 -6.44 -7.29 20.26
CA ALA A 221 -5.56 -8.45 20.36
C ALA A 221 -6.02 -9.58 19.43
N SER A 222 -7.34 -9.86 19.40
CA SER A 222 -7.91 -10.88 18.50
C SER A 222 -7.75 -10.50 17.03
N LEU A 223 -7.92 -9.22 16.68
CA LEU A 223 -7.72 -8.72 15.32
C LEU A 223 -6.29 -8.96 14.86
N VAL A 224 -5.30 -8.60 15.69
CA VAL A 224 -3.87 -8.80 15.39
C VAL A 224 -3.54 -10.28 15.27
N GLU A 225 -3.98 -11.12 16.21
CA GLU A 225 -3.76 -12.57 16.18
C GLU A 225 -4.36 -13.22 14.92
N LYS A 226 -5.57 -12.81 14.53
CA LYS A 226 -6.22 -13.31 13.31
C LYS A 226 -5.47 -12.86 12.06
N LEU A 227 -5.04 -11.60 11.98
CA LEU A 227 -4.26 -11.10 10.84
C LEU A 227 -2.86 -11.69 10.78
N ASP A 228 -2.26 -12.12 11.89
CA ASP A 228 -0.97 -12.81 11.89
C ASP A 228 -1.00 -14.14 11.13
N LYS A 229 -2.19 -14.74 10.95
CA LYS A 229 -2.39 -15.89 10.05
C LYS A 229 -2.05 -15.59 8.59
N ALA A 230 -1.93 -14.32 8.21
CA ALA A 230 -1.41 -13.89 6.91
C ALA A 230 0.00 -14.46 6.60
N LEU A 231 0.76 -14.85 7.64
CA LEU A 231 2.04 -15.53 7.49
C LEU A 231 1.93 -16.81 6.65
N SER A 232 0.80 -17.53 6.74
CA SER A 232 0.55 -18.74 5.92
C SER A 232 0.42 -18.45 4.42
N PHE A 233 0.17 -17.19 4.06
CA PHE A 233 0.17 -16.69 2.67
C PHE A 233 1.50 -16.03 2.29
N GLY A 234 2.52 -16.09 3.16
CA GLY A 234 3.81 -15.44 2.99
C GLY A 234 3.87 -13.98 3.48
N MET A 235 2.78 -13.43 4.03
CA MET A 235 2.73 -12.04 4.51
C MET A 235 3.04 -11.96 6.00
N GLU A 236 4.27 -11.59 6.33
CA GLU A 236 4.71 -11.39 7.72
C GLU A 236 4.57 -9.92 8.14
N ILE A 237 3.97 -9.71 9.31
CA ILE A 237 3.82 -8.42 9.97
C ILE A 237 5.15 -7.99 10.59
N SER A 238 5.53 -6.74 10.37
CA SER A 238 6.69 -6.09 11.00
C SER A 238 6.31 -5.57 12.38
N ALA A 239 6.69 -6.28 13.45
CA ALA A 239 6.46 -5.81 14.82
C ALA A 239 7.13 -4.45 15.10
N GLU A 240 8.33 -4.22 14.55
CA GLU A 240 9.05 -2.94 14.66
C GLU A 240 8.26 -1.76 14.08
N LYS A 241 7.55 -1.96 12.96
CA LYS A 241 6.82 -0.87 12.28
C LYS A 241 5.36 -0.80 12.67
N THR A 242 4.82 -1.88 13.22
CA THR A 242 3.43 -1.94 13.66
C THR A 242 3.28 -1.22 14.98
N LYS A 243 2.31 -0.30 15.06
CA LYS A 243 2.11 0.57 16.23
C LYS A 243 0.67 0.53 16.70
N ILE A 244 0.48 0.59 18.01
CA ILE A 244 -0.84 0.68 18.63
C ILE A 244 -1.06 2.10 19.13
N MET A 245 -2.25 2.65 18.91
CA MET A 245 -2.65 3.95 19.45
C MET A 245 -4.05 3.82 20.04
N THR A 246 -4.28 4.40 21.21
CA THR A 246 -5.58 4.33 21.90
C THR A 246 -5.93 5.69 22.49
N ASN A 247 -7.23 6.00 22.56
CA ASN A 247 -7.74 7.13 23.32
C ASN A 247 -8.06 6.77 24.79
N CYS A 248 -7.85 5.50 25.20
CA CYS A 248 -8.10 5.05 26.57
C CYS A 248 -6.99 5.52 27.51
N LYS A 249 -7.38 6.22 28.59
CA LYS A 249 -6.46 6.76 29.61
C LYS A 249 -5.98 5.70 30.60
N GLU A 250 -6.79 4.66 30.82
CA GLU A 250 -6.47 3.54 31.69
C GLU A 250 -5.97 2.40 30.80
N SER A 251 -4.67 2.41 30.49
CA SER A 251 -4.05 1.36 29.68
C SER A 251 -4.26 -0.01 30.34
N SER A 252 -5.25 -0.76 29.85
CA SER A 252 -5.35 -2.17 30.21
C SER A 252 -4.06 -2.86 29.76
N LYS A 253 -3.39 -3.55 30.70
CA LYS A 253 -2.02 -4.08 30.60
C LYS A 253 -1.86 -5.25 29.62
N LYS A 254 -2.77 -5.44 28.66
CA LYS A 254 -2.71 -6.58 27.77
C LYS A 254 -1.66 -6.31 26.69
N GLU A 255 -0.50 -6.92 26.87
CA GLU A 255 0.57 -6.91 25.87
C GLU A 255 0.10 -7.64 24.61
N ILE A 256 -0.01 -6.91 23.51
CA ILE A 256 -0.28 -7.48 22.20
C ILE A 256 1.07 -7.80 21.53
N LYS A 257 1.22 -9.04 21.07
CA LYS A 257 2.48 -9.55 20.52
C LYS A 257 2.30 -9.99 19.07
N VAL A 258 3.31 -9.75 18.27
CA VAL A 258 3.49 -10.29 16.91
C VAL A 258 4.88 -10.90 16.84
N ASN A 259 5.00 -12.14 16.37
CA ASN A 259 6.29 -12.86 16.33
C ASN A 259 7.04 -12.86 17.68
N GLY A 260 6.31 -12.94 18.80
CA GLY A 260 6.87 -12.89 20.16
C GLY A 260 7.35 -11.50 20.62
N GLN A 261 7.29 -10.47 19.78
CA GLN A 261 7.66 -9.10 20.12
C GLN A 261 6.42 -8.31 20.55
N ILE A 262 6.53 -7.53 21.63
CA ILE A 262 5.48 -6.64 22.10
C ILE A 262 5.36 -5.46 21.13
N LEU A 263 4.14 -5.17 20.68
CA LEU A 263 3.87 -4.02 19.84
C LEU A 263 3.99 -2.72 20.65
N GLU A 264 4.67 -1.73 20.07
CA GLU A 264 4.84 -0.43 20.71
C GLU A 264 3.54 0.37 20.72
N SER A 265 3.16 0.87 21.90
CA SER A 265 2.07 1.84 22.06
C SER A 265 2.59 3.27 21.87
N VAL A 266 1.91 4.05 21.04
CA VAL A 266 2.25 5.44 20.71
C VAL A 266 1.04 6.35 20.87
N THR A 267 1.29 7.63 21.12
CA THR A 267 0.23 8.67 21.15
C THR A 267 -0.08 9.24 19.77
N LYS A 268 0.85 9.06 18.83
CA LYS A 268 0.71 9.48 17.43
C LYS A 268 1.47 8.57 16.48
N PHE A 269 0.93 8.40 15.27
CA PHE A 269 1.60 7.69 14.19
C PHE A 269 1.35 8.40 12.85
N LYS A 270 2.11 8.00 11.83
CA LYS A 270 1.97 8.54 10.48
C LYS A 270 1.18 7.56 9.61
N TYR A 271 0.01 7.97 9.15
CA TYR A 271 -0.85 7.21 8.24
C TYR A 271 -1.05 7.97 6.93
N LEU A 272 -0.72 7.34 5.80
CA LEU A 272 -0.89 7.90 4.44
C LEU A 272 -0.33 9.32 4.26
N GLY A 273 0.74 9.65 4.98
CA GLY A 273 1.38 10.96 4.92
C GLY A 273 0.87 11.99 5.93
N SER A 274 -0.15 11.66 6.72
CA SER A 274 -0.71 12.51 7.78
C SER A 274 -0.38 11.98 9.17
N ILE A 275 -0.20 12.86 10.15
CA ILE A 275 -0.11 12.49 11.55
C ILE A 275 -1.52 12.27 12.10
N ILE A 276 -1.73 11.07 12.64
CA ILE A 276 -2.89 10.70 13.44
C ILE A 276 -2.45 10.73 14.91
N SER A 277 -3.23 11.40 15.77
CA SER A 277 -2.88 11.62 17.18
C SER A 277 -4.13 11.64 18.05
N ASP A 278 -3.98 11.18 19.28
CA ASP A 278 -4.92 11.37 20.38
C ASP A 278 -5.22 12.86 20.71
N GLU A 279 -4.30 13.79 20.45
CA GLU A 279 -4.49 15.25 20.55
C GLU A 279 -5.28 15.88 19.38
N GLY A 280 -5.85 15.05 18.49
CA GLY A 280 -6.58 15.51 17.31
C GLY A 280 -5.66 16.09 16.23
N SER A 281 -6.11 17.17 15.57
CA SER A 281 -5.44 17.70 14.36
C SER A 281 -4.23 18.61 14.64
N LYS A 282 -3.98 19.02 15.88
CA LYS A 282 -2.91 19.98 16.23
C LYS A 282 -1.50 19.48 15.82
N PRO A 283 -1.09 18.23 16.11
CA PRO A 283 0.23 17.74 15.69
C PRO A 283 0.45 17.73 14.18
N GLU A 284 -0.60 17.44 13.40
CA GLU A 284 -0.53 17.47 11.94
C GLU A 284 -0.33 18.90 11.43
N ILE A 285 -1.11 19.87 11.93
CA ILE A 285 -1.01 21.27 11.51
C ILE A 285 0.42 21.80 11.73
N LEU A 286 0.99 21.54 12.91
CA LEU A 286 2.36 21.94 13.23
C LEU A 286 3.38 21.26 12.32
N SER A 287 3.22 19.97 12.05
CA SER A 287 4.10 19.24 11.12
C SER A 287 4.04 19.80 9.70
N ARG A 288 2.84 20.14 9.22
CA ARG A 288 2.62 20.75 7.90
C ARG A 288 3.26 22.11 7.79
N MET A 289 3.10 22.96 8.80
CA MET A 289 3.79 24.26 8.88
C MET A 289 5.31 24.07 8.81
N ALA A 290 5.88 23.15 9.60
CA ALA A 290 7.32 22.89 9.59
C ALA A 290 7.83 22.41 8.22
N GLN A 291 7.12 21.45 7.59
CA GLN A 291 7.48 20.93 6.26
C GLN A 291 7.38 22.00 5.17
N THR A 292 6.35 22.86 5.25
CA THR A 292 6.13 23.96 4.30
C THR A 292 7.25 24.99 4.41
N THR A 293 7.61 25.39 5.65
CA THR A 293 8.74 26.28 5.91
C THR A 293 10.05 25.69 5.39
N ALA A 294 10.32 24.41 5.65
CA ALA A 294 11.53 23.75 5.15
C ALA A 294 11.60 23.74 3.61
N ALA A 295 10.48 23.49 2.93
CA ALA A 295 10.41 23.53 1.47
C ALA A 295 10.66 24.94 0.92
N LEU A 296 10.07 25.97 1.55
CA LEU A 296 10.32 27.37 1.22
C LEU A 296 11.80 27.73 1.38
N THR A 297 12.41 27.36 2.50
CA THR A 297 13.84 27.62 2.78
C THR A 297 14.74 26.93 1.76
N LYS A 298 14.45 25.68 1.39
CA LYS A 298 15.24 24.93 0.40
C LYS A 298 15.23 25.59 -0.97
N LEU A 299 14.13 26.25 -1.32
CA LEU A 299 13.95 26.92 -2.61
C LEU A 299 14.37 28.41 -2.58
N LYS A 300 14.91 28.91 -1.47
CA LYS A 300 15.44 30.28 -1.32
C LYS A 300 16.37 30.73 -2.46
N PRO A 301 17.28 29.89 -3.01
CA PRO A 301 18.08 30.28 -4.16
C PRO A 301 17.24 30.60 -5.40
N ILE A 302 16.13 29.90 -5.61
CA ILE A 302 15.21 30.14 -6.74
C ILE A 302 14.43 31.44 -6.50
N TRP A 303 13.93 31.65 -5.28
CA TRP A 303 13.17 32.85 -4.93
C TRP A 303 13.98 34.13 -5.12
N ASN A 304 15.26 34.08 -4.75
CA ASN A 304 16.17 35.23 -4.84
C ASN A 304 16.77 35.43 -6.24
N ASN A 305 16.67 34.45 -7.13
CA ASN A 305 17.23 34.55 -8.48
C ASN A 305 16.38 35.48 -9.36
N LYS A 306 16.94 36.63 -9.75
CA LYS A 306 16.27 37.63 -10.60
C LYS A 306 16.08 37.18 -12.05
N ASN A 307 16.85 36.18 -12.52
CA ASN A 307 16.76 35.65 -13.88
C ASN A 307 15.59 34.67 -14.07
N ILE A 308 14.92 34.28 -12.98
CA ILE A 308 13.76 33.40 -13.04
C ILE A 308 12.49 34.27 -13.04
N ALA A 309 11.67 34.11 -14.07
CA ALA A 309 10.39 34.80 -14.18
C ALA A 309 9.49 34.56 -12.96
N ILE A 310 8.78 35.60 -12.53
CA ILE A 310 7.84 35.55 -11.39
C ILE A 310 6.78 34.45 -11.60
N SER A 311 6.29 34.30 -12.83
CA SER A 311 5.32 33.25 -13.20
C SER A 311 5.85 31.84 -12.90
N SER A 312 7.10 31.55 -13.23
CA SER A 312 7.76 30.28 -12.90
C SER A 312 7.93 30.09 -11.39
N LYS A 313 8.27 31.15 -10.64
CA LYS A 313 8.35 31.10 -9.18
C LYS A 313 6.99 30.80 -8.54
N ILE A 314 5.93 31.47 -8.99
CA ILE A 314 4.56 31.21 -8.53
C ILE A 314 4.15 29.76 -8.82
N ARG A 315 4.48 29.25 -10.01
CA ARG A 315 4.21 27.86 -10.38
C ARG A 315 4.93 26.87 -9.45
N LEU A 316 6.21 27.11 -9.16
CA LEU A 316 6.99 26.29 -8.21
C LEU A 316 6.45 26.37 -6.79
N LEU A 317 6.04 27.56 -6.33
CA LEU A 317 5.41 27.74 -5.02
C LEU A 317 4.13 26.91 -4.93
N ARG A 318 3.25 27.00 -5.94
CA ARG A 318 2.00 26.23 -5.97
C ARG A 318 2.26 24.73 -6.01
N SER A 319 3.20 24.26 -6.82
CA SER A 319 3.44 22.82 -7.02
C SER A 319 4.26 22.16 -5.92
N LEU A 320 5.21 22.86 -5.31
CA LEU A 320 6.17 22.26 -4.35
C LEU A 320 5.93 22.66 -2.89
N VAL A 321 5.28 23.80 -2.65
CA VAL A 321 5.07 24.33 -1.30
C VAL A 321 3.61 24.21 -0.90
N MET A 322 2.69 24.79 -1.69
CA MET A 322 1.26 24.75 -1.36
C MET A 322 0.74 23.31 -1.35
N SER A 323 1.22 22.43 -2.22
CA SER A 323 0.87 21.01 -2.22
C SER A 323 1.21 20.27 -0.92
N ILE A 324 2.23 20.72 -0.17
CA ILE A 324 2.57 20.16 1.14
C ILE A 324 1.56 20.60 2.19
N PHE A 325 1.17 21.88 2.14
CA PHE A 325 0.23 22.49 3.07
C PHE A 325 -1.20 21.97 2.86
N SER A 326 -1.66 21.87 1.62
CA SER A 326 -3.04 21.53 1.25
C SER A 326 -3.39 20.03 1.31
N MET A 327 -2.49 19.18 1.82
CA MET A 327 -2.42 17.74 1.54
C MET A 327 -2.24 17.42 0.03
N PRO A 328 -1.47 16.38 -0.32
CA PRO A 328 -1.42 15.93 -1.70
C PRO A 328 -2.76 15.28 -2.05
N VAL A 329 -3.55 15.96 -2.88
CA VAL A 329 -4.52 15.31 -3.76
C VAL A 329 -3.69 14.35 -4.63
N SER A 330 -3.59 13.08 -4.24
CA SER A 330 -3.04 12.06 -5.12
C SER A 330 -3.97 11.97 -6.32
N HIS A 331 -3.61 12.66 -7.40
CA HIS A 331 -4.24 12.45 -8.69
C HIS A 331 -3.92 11.00 -9.07
N GLY A 332 -4.93 10.14 -8.97
CA GLY A 332 -4.83 8.76 -9.43
C GLY A 332 -4.36 8.74 -10.88
N HIS A 333 -3.36 7.91 -11.15
CA HIS A 333 -2.97 7.54 -12.52
C HIS A 333 -3.78 6.35 -13.01
#